data_AF-A0A964UZT8-F1
#
_entry.id   AF-A0A964UZT8-F1
#
_cell.length_a   1.000
_cell.length_b   1.000
_cell.length_c   1.000
_cell.angle_alpha   90.00
_cell.angle_beta   90.00
_cell.angle_gamma   90.00
#
_symmetry.space_group_name_H-M   'P 1'
#
loop_
_entity.id
_entity.type
_entity.pdbx_description
1 polymer ?
#
loop_
_entity_poly.entity_id
_entity_poly.type
_entity_poly.pdbx_seq_one_letter_code
_entity_poly.pdbx_strand_id
1 'polypeptide(L)'
;MAATAKLYRRGQWQQDEDGTETVVDVWEITTTTETDTITTVVTATGIPAKGASHPEKTTAIVVNRQLSQDDEVLTRYLMQVTYSTAITTREDQAYASQRVKGGMRSGSIAVPAFYDARGYPLVNSAGDLYEGLTRKVRTRVVNVTANFATIPQFLFELADTINLSAVTIHGVSYPAGCCLLRDVEMPDEPERDVAGSLYWPISYTIEINPGGYYILLPNKGPNELVYQTRTSSTAAWQDVTKATYDGKTPTTDRRIIKRPIQTEEQQQTGGEIWLDANGQAVRVPVLTGTQFGTGTMTAGSATLTLSTGSFDSTKHVGALVRVIGAGPRGKTLEARIQSIASSSSATLAINASTTISTAKPVWLSGVIVNQFILEDLADWSAVPLPNNQP
;
A
#
# COMPACT_ATOMS: atom_id res chain seq x y z
N MET A 1 28.36 -52.03 -6.67
CA MET A 1 27.15 -52.68 -6.13
C MET A 1 25.97 -52.05 -6.84
N ALA A 2 25.16 -52.85 -7.53
CA ALA A 2 24.10 -52.35 -8.40
C ALA A 2 22.76 -52.92 -7.92
N ALA A 3 21.96 -52.07 -7.29
CA ALA A 3 20.56 -52.36 -7.07
C ALA A 3 19.80 -52.13 -8.38
N THR A 4 19.00 -53.10 -8.80
CA THR A 4 18.19 -53.02 -10.02
C THR A 4 16.72 -52.93 -9.65
N ALA A 5 16.01 -51.95 -10.21
CA ALA A 5 14.58 -51.82 -10.03
C ALA A 5 13.84 -52.28 -11.28
N LYS A 6 12.75 -53.01 -11.08
CA LYS A 6 11.78 -53.34 -12.14
C LYS A 6 10.38 -53.00 -11.66
N LEU A 7 9.53 -52.59 -12.58
CA LEU A 7 8.12 -52.37 -12.26
C LEU A 7 7.46 -53.72 -11.95
N TYR A 8 6.91 -53.85 -10.75
CA TYR A 8 6.29 -55.08 -10.24
C TYR A 8 4.78 -55.06 -10.40
N ARG A 9 4.15 -53.91 -10.11
CA ARG A 9 2.71 -53.70 -10.27
C ARG A 9 2.44 -52.27 -10.71
N ARG A 10 1.58 -52.08 -11.70
CA ARG A 10 1.17 -50.76 -12.20
C ARG A 10 -0.27 -50.44 -11.82
N GLY A 11 -0.55 -49.15 -11.61
CA GLY A 11 -1.85 -48.59 -11.95
C GLY A 11 -2.96 -48.76 -10.92
N GLN A 12 -2.65 -48.75 -9.62
CA GLN A 12 -3.70 -48.53 -8.63
C GLN A 12 -4.15 -47.07 -8.70
N TRP A 13 -5.23 -46.81 -9.45
CA TRP A 13 -5.77 -45.48 -9.68
C TRP A 13 -6.96 -45.20 -8.79
N GLN A 14 -7.01 -43.98 -8.26
CA GLN A 14 -8.13 -43.41 -7.53
C GLN A 14 -8.34 -41.96 -7.98
N GLN A 15 -9.59 -41.49 -7.93
CA GLN A 15 -9.94 -40.09 -8.06
C GLN A 15 -10.76 -39.66 -6.86
N ASP A 16 -10.38 -38.54 -6.26
CA ASP A 16 -11.06 -37.93 -5.14
C ASP A 16 -12.15 -36.95 -5.62
N GLU A 17 -13.04 -36.53 -4.71
CA GLU A 17 -14.21 -35.70 -5.04
C GLU A 17 -13.83 -34.31 -5.60
N ASP A 18 -12.64 -33.82 -5.25
CA ASP A 18 -12.07 -32.55 -5.74
C ASP A 18 -11.50 -32.66 -7.17
N GLY A 19 -11.55 -33.85 -7.78
CA GLY A 19 -11.00 -34.15 -9.10
C GLY A 19 -9.52 -34.49 -9.10
N THR A 20 -8.86 -34.52 -7.93
CA THR A 20 -7.48 -34.99 -7.78
C THR A 20 -7.39 -36.48 -8.10
N GLU A 21 -6.38 -36.86 -8.86
CA GLU A 21 -6.18 -38.22 -9.32
C GLU A 21 -4.87 -38.75 -8.75
N THR A 22 -4.93 -39.88 -8.07
CA THR A 22 -3.79 -40.55 -7.46
C THR A 22 -3.53 -41.88 -8.17
N VAL A 23 -2.28 -42.15 -8.53
CA VAL A 23 -1.85 -43.43 -9.11
C VAL A 23 -0.75 -44.01 -8.22
N VAL A 24 -0.82 -45.29 -7.88
CA VAL A 24 0.26 -45.99 -7.16
C VAL A 24 0.83 -47.10 -8.03
N ASP A 25 2.14 -47.04 -8.25
CA ASP A 25 2.95 -48.10 -8.84
C ASP A 25 3.83 -48.74 -7.78
N VAL A 26 4.07 -50.05 -7.88
CA VAL A 26 4.99 -50.78 -7.02
C VAL A 26 6.17 -51.25 -7.85
N TRP A 27 7.37 -50.89 -7.41
CA TRP A 27 8.64 -51.29 -7.98
C TRP A 27 9.29 -52.35 -7.09
N GLU A 28 9.74 -53.44 -7.68
CA GLU A 28 10.57 -54.43 -7.01
C GLU A 28 12.04 -54.06 -7.23
N ILE A 29 12.79 -53.95 -6.14
CA ILE A 29 14.21 -53.62 -6.13
C ILE A 29 14.95 -54.84 -5.60
N THR A 30 15.95 -55.31 -6.35
CA THR A 30 16.81 -56.41 -5.95
C THR A 30 18.22 -55.88 -5.71
N THR A 31 18.80 -56.26 -4.58
CA THR A 31 20.16 -55.91 -4.16
C THR A 31 21.08 -57.12 -4.31
N THR A 32 22.39 -56.87 -4.40
CA THR A 32 23.39 -57.94 -4.51
C THR A 32 23.83 -58.49 -3.15
N THR A 33 23.64 -57.71 -2.08
CA THR A 33 24.00 -58.10 -0.71
C THR A 33 22.97 -57.58 0.28
N GLU A 34 22.77 -58.29 1.39
CA GLU A 34 21.88 -57.88 2.48
C GLU A 34 22.39 -56.64 3.24
N THR A 35 23.66 -56.28 3.06
CA THR A 35 24.32 -55.14 3.69
C THR A 35 24.26 -53.85 2.87
N ASP A 36 23.60 -53.87 1.70
CA ASP A 36 23.44 -52.67 0.88
C ASP A 36 22.68 -51.58 1.65
N THR A 37 23.19 -50.35 1.61
CA THR A 37 22.61 -49.24 2.38
C THR A 37 21.25 -48.82 1.82
N ILE A 38 20.40 -48.24 2.66
CA ILE A 38 19.11 -47.65 2.22
C ILE A 38 19.32 -46.67 1.05
N THR A 39 20.38 -45.85 1.10
CA THR A 39 20.73 -44.93 0.00
C THR A 39 20.91 -45.68 -1.33
N THR A 40 21.63 -46.81 -1.33
CA THR A 40 21.84 -47.65 -2.51
C THR A 40 20.52 -48.21 -3.07
N VAL A 41 19.60 -48.61 -2.20
CA VAL A 41 18.29 -49.17 -2.57
C VAL A 41 17.39 -48.10 -3.18
N VAL A 42 17.26 -46.93 -2.54
CA VAL A 42 16.34 -45.87 -2.98
C VAL A 42 16.83 -45.10 -4.23
N THR A 43 18.11 -45.24 -4.58
CA THR A 43 18.70 -44.68 -5.82
C THR A 43 18.91 -45.74 -6.91
N ALA A 44 18.31 -46.92 -6.79
CA ALA A 44 18.43 -47.96 -7.80
C ALA A 44 18.01 -47.45 -9.19
N THR A 45 18.76 -47.85 -10.22
CA THR A 45 18.51 -47.39 -11.59
C THR A 45 17.14 -47.84 -12.07
N GLY A 46 16.37 -46.92 -12.64
CA GLY A 46 15.02 -47.17 -13.17
C GLY A 46 13.88 -46.72 -12.26
N ILE A 47 14.15 -46.39 -10.99
CA ILE A 47 13.12 -45.84 -10.09
C ILE A 47 12.82 -44.39 -10.47
N PRO A 48 11.55 -44.01 -10.66
CA PRO A 48 11.13 -42.62 -10.85
C PRO A 48 11.60 -41.71 -9.70
N ALA A 49 12.22 -40.58 -10.05
CA ALA A 49 12.57 -39.55 -9.08
C ALA A 49 11.31 -38.82 -8.58
N LYS A 50 11.40 -38.19 -7.41
CA LYS A 50 10.33 -37.29 -6.93
C LYS A 50 10.09 -36.19 -7.98
N GLY A 51 8.83 -35.92 -8.32
CA GLY A 51 8.44 -34.97 -9.37
C GLY A 51 8.49 -35.52 -10.81
N ALA A 52 8.94 -36.76 -11.05
CA ALA A 52 8.86 -37.36 -12.38
C ALA A 52 7.41 -37.60 -12.79
N SER A 53 7.07 -37.37 -14.06
CA SER A 53 5.74 -37.64 -14.61
C SER A 53 5.44 -39.14 -14.67
N HIS A 54 4.19 -39.52 -14.41
CA HIS A 54 3.73 -40.88 -14.61
C HIS A 54 3.75 -41.23 -16.12
N PRO A 55 4.25 -42.42 -16.52
CA PRO A 55 4.40 -42.79 -17.94
C PRO A 55 3.11 -42.75 -18.78
N GLU A 56 1.96 -43.05 -18.17
CA GLU A 56 0.65 -43.08 -18.87
C GLU A 56 -0.22 -41.87 -18.55
N LYS A 57 0.12 -41.13 -17.50
CA LYS A 57 -0.67 -40.02 -16.97
C LYS A 57 0.26 -38.84 -16.70
N THR A 58 0.71 -38.22 -17.78
CA THR A 58 1.81 -37.25 -17.77
C THR A 58 1.52 -36.02 -16.89
N THR A 59 0.25 -35.75 -16.57
CA THR A 59 -0.21 -34.70 -15.65
C THR A 59 -0.04 -35.05 -14.17
N ALA A 60 0.15 -36.33 -13.82
CA ALA A 60 0.43 -36.77 -12.46
C ALA A 60 1.95 -36.90 -12.25
N ILE A 61 2.45 -36.43 -11.12
CA ILE A 61 3.88 -36.48 -10.78
C ILE A 61 4.10 -37.24 -9.47
N VAL A 62 5.29 -37.84 -9.29
CA VAL A 62 5.65 -38.56 -8.07
C VAL A 62 5.62 -37.63 -6.85
N VAL A 63 4.71 -37.89 -5.91
CA VAL A 63 4.54 -37.15 -4.65
C VAL A 63 5.11 -37.88 -3.44
N ASN A 64 5.03 -39.21 -3.42
CA ASN A 64 5.49 -40.04 -2.30
C ASN A 64 6.22 -41.29 -2.78
N ARG A 65 7.20 -41.75 -1.99
CA ARG A 65 7.93 -43.01 -2.19
C ARG A 65 8.09 -43.70 -0.85
N GLN A 66 7.53 -44.90 -0.73
CA GLN A 66 7.59 -45.70 0.48
C GLN A 66 8.26 -47.03 0.19
N LEU A 67 9.33 -47.33 0.94
CA LEU A 67 10.10 -48.56 0.81
C LEU A 67 9.71 -49.53 1.92
N SER A 68 9.45 -50.78 1.56
CA SER A 68 9.36 -51.91 2.49
C SER A 68 10.36 -52.97 2.08
N GLN A 69 11.10 -53.53 3.04
CA GLN A 69 11.86 -54.75 2.79
C GLN A 69 10.89 -55.95 2.75
N ASP A 70 11.26 -56.97 2.00
CA ASP A 70 10.55 -58.24 2.01
C ASP A 70 11.03 -59.12 3.17
N ASP A 71 10.09 -59.64 3.97
CA ASP A 71 10.41 -60.44 5.15
C ASP A 71 10.96 -61.84 4.81
N GLU A 72 10.67 -62.36 3.61
CA GLU A 72 11.12 -63.69 3.18
C GLU A 72 12.43 -63.65 2.38
N VAL A 73 12.70 -62.53 1.71
CA VAL A 73 13.87 -62.36 0.84
C VAL A 73 14.56 -61.04 1.19
N LEU A 74 15.58 -61.10 2.05
CA LEU A 74 16.27 -59.93 2.59
C LEU A 74 16.98 -59.06 1.52
N THR A 75 17.22 -59.59 0.33
CA THR A 75 17.77 -58.85 -0.81
C THR A 75 16.71 -58.18 -1.69
N ARG A 76 15.43 -58.38 -1.39
CA ARG A 76 14.29 -57.84 -2.13
C ARG A 76 13.60 -56.74 -1.33
N TYR A 77 13.28 -55.66 -2.03
CA TYR A 77 12.52 -54.54 -1.49
C TYR A 77 11.37 -54.18 -2.43
N LEU A 78 10.26 -53.73 -1.87
CA LEU A 78 9.11 -53.20 -2.58
C LEU A 78 9.01 -51.70 -2.32
N MET A 79 9.14 -50.91 -3.38
CA MET A 79 8.97 -49.46 -3.34
C MET A 79 7.62 -49.09 -3.94
N GLN A 80 6.73 -48.58 -3.10
CA GLN A 80 5.49 -47.96 -3.54
C GLN A 80 5.76 -46.52 -3.95
N VAL A 81 5.44 -46.17 -5.19
CA VAL A 81 5.60 -44.84 -5.76
C VAL A 81 4.21 -44.27 -6.03
N THR A 82 3.83 -43.24 -5.28
CA THR A 82 2.55 -42.55 -5.43
C THR A 82 2.73 -41.33 -6.32
N TYR A 83 1.91 -41.23 -7.36
CA TYR A 83 1.77 -40.09 -8.24
C TYR A 83 0.46 -39.37 -7.94
N SER A 84 0.44 -38.05 -8.04
CA SER A 84 -0.79 -37.27 -7.89
C SER A 84 -0.86 -36.15 -8.93
N THR A 85 -2.07 -35.83 -9.39
CA THR A 85 -2.37 -34.61 -10.15
C THR A 85 -2.66 -33.41 -9.24
N ALA A 86 -2.62 -33.60 -7.91
CA ALA A 86 -2.67 -32.50 -6.96
C ALA A 86 -1.61 -31.47 -7.35
N ILE A 87 -2.01 -30.19 -7.38
CA ILE A 87 -1.10 -29.10 -7.69
C ILE A 87 -0.01 -29.14 -6.62
N THR A 88 1.19 -29.64 -6.96
CA THR A 88 2.35 -29.45 -6.09
C THR A 88 2.58 -27.96 -6.03
N THR A 89 2.24 -27.37 -4.89
CA THR A 89 2.58 -25.99 -4.67
C THR A 89 4.10 -25.91 -4.69
N ARG A 90 4.63 -24.81 -5.21
CA ARG A 90 6.07 -24.54 -5.21
C ARG A 90 6.67 -24.48 -3.78
N GLU A 91 5.83 -24.65 -2.76
CA GLU A 91 6.13 -24.78 -1.34
C GLU A 91 6.85 -26.11 -1.02
N ASP A 92 6.75 -27.12 -1.90
CA ASP A 92 7.52 -28.36 -1.82
C ASP A 92 8.95 -28.25 -2.38
N GLN A 93 9.44 -27.03 -2.64
CA GLN A 93 10.77 -26.75 -3.18
C GLN A 93 11.65 -26.07 -2.12
N ALA A 94 12.96 -25.97 -2.41
CA ALA A 94 13.92 -25.26 -1.55
C ALA A 94 13.42 -23.84 -1.22
N TYR A 95 13.57 -23.39 0.03
CA TYR A 95 12.88 -22.19 0.53
C TYR A 95 13.17 -20.93 -0.32
N ALA A 96 14.40 -20.78 -0.81
CA ALA A 96 14.83 -19.65 -1.62
C ALA A 96 14.12 -19.57 -3.00
N SER A 97 13.55 -20.70 -3.44
CA SER A 97 12.76 -20.77 -4.66
C SER A 97 11.26 -20.56 -4.43
N GLN A 98 10.80 -20.58 -3.18
CA GLN A 98 9.41 -20.33 -2.82
C GLN A 98 9.07 -18.85 -3.05
N ARG A 99 7.81 -18.59 -3.43
CA ARG A 99 7.35 -17.24 -3.71
C ARG A 99 6.92 -16.54 -2.41
N VAL A 100 7.06 -15.21 -2.35
CA VAL A 100 6.50 -14.38 -1.27
C VAL A 100 4.98 -14.49 -1.28
N LYS A 101 4.37 -15.07 -0.24
CA LYS A 101 2.92 -15.28 -0.17
C LYS A 101 2.23 -13.97 0.20
N GLY A 102 0.99 -13.80 -0.26
CA GLY A 102 0.23 -12.57 -0.05
C GLY A 102 -1.27 -12.82 -0.16
N GLY A 103 -1.96 -12.96 0.97
CA GLY A 103 -3.43 -13.00 0.98
C GLY A 103 -3.98 -11.58 1.07
N MET A 104 -4.94 -11.21 0.22
CA MET A 104 -5.54 -9.87 0.26
C MET A 104 -6.99 -9.91 0.77
N ARG A 105 -7.30 -9.04 1.74
CA ARG A 105 -8.65 -8.82 2.25
C ARG A 105 -9.04 -7.34 2.21
N SER A 106 -10.34 -7.08 2.32
CA SER A 106 -10.84 -5.71 2.47
C SER A 106 -10.74 -5.25 3.93
N GLY A 107 -10.38 -3.98 4.13
CA GLY A 107 -10.37 -3.30 5.42
C GLY A 107 -11.02 -1.93 5.33
N SER A 108 -11.00 -1.20 6.44
CA SER A 108 -11.37 0.22 6.46
C SER A 108 -10.69 0.97 7.59
N ILE A 109 -10.29 2.21 7.33
CA ILE A 109 -9.83 3.16 8.34
C ILE A 109 -10.79 4.33 8.46
N ALA A 110 -10.82 4.97 9.63
CA ALA A 110 -11.54 6.22 9.83
C ALA A 110 -10.62 7.40 9.51
N VAL A 111 -11.03 8.28 8.60
CA VAL A 111 -10.33 9.53 8.29
C VAL A 111 -11.24 10.72 8.57
N PRO A 112 -10.70 11.91 8.89
CA PRO A 112 -11.50 13.13 9.01
C PRO A 112 -12.38 13.36 7.78
N ALA A 113 -13.62 13.74 8.02
CA ALA A 113 -14.61 14.01 6.99
C ALA A 113 -15.01 15.49 7.00
N PHE A 114 -14.88 16.11 5.85
CA PHE A 114 -15.25 17.51 5.63
C PHE A 114 -16.39 17.66 4.62
N TYR A 115 -16.69 16.59 3.86
CA TYR A 115 -17.72 16.57 2.84
C TYR A 115 -18.54 15.31 2.91
N ASP A 116 -19.76 15.40 2.39
CA ASP A 116 -20.57 14.25 2.07
C ASP A 116 -20.10 13.55 0.79
N ALA A 117 -20.74 12.41 0.49
CA ALA A 117 -20.48 11.61 -0.70
C ALA A 117 -20.77 12.36 -2.02
N ARG A 118 -21.60 13.41 -1.99
CA ARG A 118 -22.02 14.17 -3.18
C ARG A 118 -21.10 15.33 -3.50
N GLY A 119 -20.29 15.81 -2.55
CA GLY A 119 -19.49 17.01 -2.78
C GLY A 119 -19.66 18.10 -1.72
N TYR A 120 -20.73 18.04 -0.94
CA TYR A 120 -21.16 19.16 -0.12
C TYR A 120 -20.40 19.23 1.19
N PRO A 121 -19.98 20.43 1.62
CA PRO A 121 -19.32 20.61 2.91
C PRO A 121 -20.26 20.19 4.05
N LEU A 122 -19.70 19.56 5.08
CA LEU A 122 -20.45 19.16 6.28
C LEU A 122 -20.57 20.36 7.22
N VAL A 123 -21.59 21.19 7.01
CA VAL A 123 -21.80 22.44 7.76
C VAL A 123 -23.10 22.45 8.55
N ASN A 124 -23.16 23.22 9.63
CA ASN A 124 -24.38 23.51 10.35
C ASN A 124 -25.29 24.49 9.57
N SER A 125 -26.48 24.79 10.09
CA SER A 125 -27.42 25.72 9.44
C SER A 125 -26.91 27.17 9.35
N ALA A 126 -25.88 27.54 10.11
CA ALA A 126 -25.22 28.84 10.06
C ALA A 126 -24.02 28.87 9.09
N GLY A 127 -23.65 27.72 8.50
CA GLY A 127 -22.53 27.59 7.56
C GLY A 127 -21.18 27.24 8.20
N ASP A 128 -21.14 26.98 9.50
CA ASP A 128 -19.91 26.56 10.19
C ASP A 128 -19.63 25.07 9.96
N LEU A 129 -18.36 24.71 9.76
CA LEU A 129 -17.94 23.33 9.58
C LEU A 129 -18.16 22.49 10.84
N TYR A 130 -18.75 21.30 10.69
CA TYR A 130 -18.73 20.28 11.74
C TYR A 130 -17.33 19.68 11.89
N GLU A 131 -16.68 19.94 13.02
CA GLU A 131 -15.37 19.36 13.35
C GLU A 131 -15.48 17.95 13.95
N GLY A 132 -14.40 17.18 13.82
CA GLY A 132 -14.27 15.86 14.46
C GLY A 132 -15.10 14.75 13.82
N LEU A 133 -15.85 15.03 12.74
CA LEU A 133 -16.51 13.99 11.97
C LEU A 133 -15.49 13.14 11.23
N THR A 134 -15.75 11.83 11.18
CA THR A 134 -14.92 10.88 10.44
C THR A 134 -15.77 10.09 9.47
N ARG A 135 -15.14 9.62 8.39
CA ARG A 135 -15.72 8.69 7.43
C ARG A 135 -14.83 7.47 7.28
N LYS A 136 -15.45 6.33 7.02
CA LYS A 136 -14.71 5.10 6.70
C LYS A 136 -14.21 5.17 5.26
N VAL A 137 -12.90 5.07 5.09
CA VAL A 137 -12.27 4.85 3.78
C VAL A 137 -11.91 3.38 3.69
N ARG A 138 -12.33 2.76 2.59
CA ARG A 138 -12.04 1.34 2.32
C ARG A 138 -10.55 1.20 2.00
N THR A 139 -9.87 0.41 2.81
CA THR A 139 -8.49 -0.01 2.61
C THR A 139 -8.45 -1.45 2.13
N ARG A 140 -7.26 -1.91 1.75
CA ARG A 140 -6.98 -3.34 1.56
C ARG A 140 -5.89 -3.71 2.53
N VAL A 141 -5.93 -4.95 2.99
CA VAL A 141 -4.94 -5.48 3.90
C VAL A 141 -4.34 -6.70 3.21
N VAL A 142 -3.02 -6.72 3.08
CA VAL A 142 -2.28 -7.83 2.49
C VAL A 142 -1.44 -8.47 3.60
N ASN A 143 -1.75 -9.72 3.91
CA ASN A 143 -0.95 -10.51 4.84
C ASN A 143 0.15 -11.19 4.01
N VAL A 144 1.38 -10.74 4.21
CA VAL A 144 2.56 -11.19 3.48
C VAL A 144 3.32 -12.20 4.32
N THR A 145 3.82 -13.27 3.70
CA THR A 145 4.78 -14.18 4.31
C THR A 145 5.96 -14.35 3.37
N ALA A 146 7.17 -14.09 3.87
CA ALA A 146 8.42 -14.20 3.14
C ALA A 146 9.44 -15.01 3.93
N ASN A 147 10.19 -15.86 3.22
CA ASN A 147 11.18 -16.75 3.83
C ASN A 147 12.56 -16.11 3.79
N PHE A 148 13.27 -16.14 4.91
CA PHE A 148 14.63 -15.60 5.03
C PHE A 148 15.61 -16.64 5.60
N ALA A 149 16.87 -16.58 5.18
CA ALA A 149 17.93 -17.43 5.73
C ALA A 149 18.31 -17.05 7.17
N THR A 150 18.18 -15.76 7.48
CA THR A 150 18.55 -15.14 8.76
C THR A 150 17.48 -14.14 9.17
N ILE A 151 17.44 -13.78 10.45
CA ILE A 151 16.50 -12.79 10.97
C ILE A 151 16.72 -11.43 10.25
N PRO A 152 15.71 -10.91 9.53
CA PRO A 152 15.85 -9.68 8.75
C PRO A 152 15.60 -8.44 9.62
N GLN A 153 16.63 -7.96 10.34
CA GLN A 153 16.48 -6.82 11.25
C GLN A 153 15.95 -5.55 10.57
N PHE A 154 16.33 -5.32 9.31
CA PHE A 154 15.84 -4.19 8.51
C PHE A 154 14.31 -4.17 8.40
N LEU A 155 13.64 -5.33 8.41
CA LEU A 155 12.19 -5.39 8.25
C LEU A 155 11.47 -4.93 9.52
N PHE A 156 12.05 -5.18 10.69
CA PHE A 156 11.55 -4.68 11.97
C PHE A 156 11.77 -3.17 12.11
N GLU A 157 12.88 -2.65 11.59
CA GLU A 157 13.15 -1.20 11.57
C GLU A 157 12.19 -0.45 10.63
N LEU A 158 11.63 -1.13 9.62
CA LEU A 158 10.62 -0.60 8.72
C LEU A 158 9.18 -0.75 9.23
N ALA A 159 8.97 -1.35 10.40
CA ALA A 159 7.64 -1.46 11.00
C ALA A 159 7.02 -0.07 11.22
N ASP A 160 5.73 0.05 10.93
CA ASP A 160 4.94 1.31 11.00
C ASP A 160 5.44 2.43 10.07
N THR A 161 6.23 2.12 9.04
CA THR A 161 6.62 3.08 8.00
C THR A 161 5.65 3.05 6.81
N ILE A 162 5.61 4.14 6.05
CA ILE A 162 4.89 4.27 4.78
C ILE A 162 5.88 4.23 3.62
N ASN A 163 5.47 3.66 2.49
CA ASN A 163 6.30 3.61 1.28
C ASN A 163 6.67 5.02 0.75
N LEU A 164 7.96 5.33 0.69
CA LEU A 164 8.49 6.58 0.12
C LEU A 164 8.43 6.62 -1.41
N SER A 165 8.42 5.45 -2.06
CA SER A 165 8.40 5.29 -3.52
C SER A 165 7.28 4.34 -3.94
N ALA A 166 6.94 4.30 -5.24
CA ALA A 166 5.89 3.43 -5.73
C ALA A 166 6.27 1.95 -5.57
N VAL A 167 5.33 1.13 -5.08
CA VAL A 167 5.52 -0.30 -4.84
C VAL A 167 4.53 -1.13 -5.65
N THR A 168 4.92 -2.33 -6.05
CA THR A 168 4.04 -3.25 -6.80
C THR A 168 3.64 -4.41 -5.90
N ILE A 169 2.32 -4.63 -5.76
CA ILE A 169 1.73 -5.71 -4.97
C ILE A 169 0.64 -6.37 -5.80
N HIS A 170 0.73 -7.69 -6.00
CA HIS A 170 -0.10 -8.49 -6.91
C HIS A 170 -0.17 -7.90 -8.32
N GLY A 171 0.95 -7.38 -8.83
CA GLY A 171 1.06 -6.73 -10.14
C GLY A 171 0.29 -5.42 -10.28
N VAL A 172 -0.17 -4.84 -9.17
CA VAL A 172 -0.75 -3.50 -9.13
C VAL A 172 0.30 -2.55 -8.55
N SER A 173 0.63 -1.50 -9.29
CA SER A 173 1.48 -0.42 -8.78
C SER A 173 0.66 0.53 -7.89
N TYR A 174 1.17 0.77 -6.69
CA TYR A 174 0.65 1.73 -5.71
C TYR A 174 1.66 2.88 -5.57
N PRO A 175 1.24 4.14 -5.70
CA PRO A 175 2.12 5.29 -5.56
C PRO A 175 2.78 5.41 -4.18
N ALA A 176 3.78 6.29 -4.07
CA ALA A 176 4.35 6.71 -2.79
C ALA A 176 3.24 7.23 -1.85
N GLY A 177 3.35 6.91 -0.56
CA GLY A 177 2.42 7.36 0.47
C GLY A 177 1.15 6.51 0.63
N CYS A 178 0.98 5.41 -0.11
CA CYS A 178 -0.28 4.64 -0.16
C CYS A 178 -0.25 3.30 0.60
N CYS A 179 0.92 2.82 1.02
CA CYS A 179 1.09 1.53 1.67
C CYS A 179 1.82 1.72 3.00
N LEU A 180 1.27 1.15 4.07
CA LEU A 180 1.80 1.15 5.43
C LEU A 180 2.17 -0.29 5.83
N LEU A 181 3.39 -0.49 6.32
CA LEU A 181 3.87 -1.79 6.79
C LEU A 181 3.60 -1.89 8.29
N ARG A 182 2.94 -2.97 8.71
CA ARG A 182 2.53 -3.20 10.10
C ARG A 182 2.77 -4.64 10.51
N ASP A 183 2.72 -4.87 11.81
CA ASP A 183 2.57 -6.20 12.41
C ASP A 183 3.63 -7.19 11.90
N VAL A 184 4.90 -6.79 11.95
CA VAL A 184 6.02 -7.69 11.61
C VAL A 184 6.14 -8.75 12.69
N GLU A 185 5.89 -9.99 12.31
CA GLU A 185 5.84 -11.16 13.17
C GLU A 185 6.85 -12.20 12.70
N MET A 186 7.60 -12.72 13.66
CA MET A 186 8.56 -13.79 13.46
C MET A 186 8.16 -14.98 14.33
N PRO A 187 8.21 -16.21 13.80
CA PRO A 187 7.97 -17.41 14.61
C PRO A 187 9.10 -17.62 15.63
N ASP A 188 8.82 -18.37 16.70
CA ASP A 188 9.80 -18.67 17.74
C ASP A 188 10.96 -19.56 17.24
N GLU A 189 10.70 -20.42 16.25
CA GLU A 189 11.67 -21.36 15.70
C GLU A 189 11.71 -21.32 14.17
N PRO A 190 12.87 -21.60 13.54
CA PRO A 190 12.97 -21.70 12.09
C PRO A 190 12.33 -22.99 11.56
N GLU A 191 11.75 -22.91 10.38
CA GLU A 191 11.21 -24.07 9.66
C GLU A 191 12.30 -24.76 8.83
N ARG A 192 12.07 -26.03 8.47
CA ARG A 192 12.96 -26.81 7.61
C ARG A 192 12.31 -27.08 6.26
N ASP A 193 13.01 -26.81 5.17
CA ASP A 193 12.54 -27.12 3.83
C ASP A 193 12.78 -28.60 3.44
N VAL A 194 12.29 -29.00 2.27
CA VAL A 194 12.43 -30.37 1.73
C VAL A 194 13.89 -30.80 1.50
N ALA A 195 14.80 -29.83 1.36
CA ALA A 195 16.24 -30.07 1.19
C ALA A 195 16.99 -30.10 2.53
N GLY A 196 16.28 -29.89 3.65
CA GLY A 196 16.83 -29.89 5.00
C GLY A 196 17.41 -28.54 5.44
N SER A 197 17.28 -27.47 4.66
CA SER A 197 17.75 -26.13 5.04
C SER A 197 16.78 -25.45 6.00
N LEU A 198 17.32 -24.73 6.98
CA LEU A 198 16.52 -23.94 7.92
C LEU A 198 16.24 -22.53 7.38
N TYR A 199 15.03 -22.02 7.59
CA TYR A 199 14.63 -20.67 7.22
C TYR A 199 13.60 -20.07 8.20
N TRP A 200 13.47 -18.76 8.19
CA TRP A 200 12.52 -18.00 9.01
C TRP A 200 11.36 -17.52 8.13
N PRO A 201 10.13 -18.05 8.27
CA PRO A 201 8.95 -17.52 7.60
C PRO A 201 8.43 -16.29 8.34
N ILE A 202 8.91 -15.11 7.95
CA ILE A 202 8.49 -13.85 8.55
C ILE A 202 7.19 -13.40 7.92
N SER A 203 6.22 -13.03 8.76
CA SER A 203 4.93 -12.52 8.32
C SER A 203 4.76 -11.04 8.67
N TYR A 204 4.05 -10.29 7.83
CA TYR A 204 3.77 -8.88 8.08
C TYR A 204 2.53 -8.44 7.30
N THR A 205 1.94 -7.35 7.74
CA THR A 205 0.75 -6.78 7.15
C THR A 205 1.10 -5.55 6.34
N ILE A 206 0.61 -5.46 5.11
CA ILE A 206 0.63 -4.23 4.33
C ILE A 206 -0.79 -3.71 4.25
N GLU A 207 -1.04 -2.58 4.92
CA GLU A 207 -2.28 -1.86 4.77
C GLU A 207 -2.16 -0.87 3.61
N ILE A 208 -3.08 -0.97 2.66
CA ILE A 208 -3.11 -0.17 1.44
C ILE A 208 -4.28 0.79 1.54
N ASN A 209 -3.97 2.07 1.67
CA ASN A 209 -4.91 3.16 1.51
C ASN A 209 -4.70 3.82 0.15
N PRO A 210 -5.60 3.60 -0.83
CA PRO A 210 -5.51 4.29 -2.11
C PRO A 210 -5.51 5.81 -1.94
N GLY A 211 -6.23 6.35 -0.95
CA GLY A 211 -6.25 7.79 -0.70
C GLY A 211 -4.92 8.36 -0.21
N GLY A 212 -3.97 7.52 0.22
CA GLY A 212 -2.73 7.94 0.86
C GLY A 212 -2.85 8.03 2.39
N TYR A 213 -1.76 7.74 3.09
CA TYR A 213 -1.63 7.90 4.54
C TYR A 213 -1.28 9.34 4.86
N TYR A 214 -2.31 10.17 4.95
CA TYR A 214 -2.23 11.52 5.47
C TYR A 214 -3.56 11.89 6.11
N ILE A 215 -3.51 12.83 7.03
CA ILE A 215 -4.70 13.48 7.56
C ILE A 215 -4.76 14.91 7.04
N LEU A 216 -5.99 15.36 6.81
CA LEU A 216 -6.29 16.74 6.51
C LEU A 216 -6.96 17.32 7.76
N LEU A 217 -6.45 18.44 8.25
CA LEU A 217 -7.03 19.15 9.39
C LEU A 217 -7.35 20.60 9.00
N PRO A 218 -8.46 21.17 9.52
CA PRO A 218 -8.77 22.59 9.34
C PRO A 218 -7.60 23.48 9.77
N ASN A 219 -7.18 24.41 8.92
CA ASN A 219 -6.20 25.43 9.28
C ASN A 219 -6.91 26.59 9.97
N LYS A 220 -7.19 26.42 11.26
CA LYS A 220 -7.88 27.42 12.10
C LYS A 220 -7.37 27.41 13.53
N GLY A 221 -7.66 28.48 14.25
CA GLY A 221 -7.30 28.63 15.65
C GLY A 221 -7.64 30.02 16.18
N PRO A 222 -7.46 30.27 17.48
CA PRO A 222 -7.82 31.54 18.11
C PRO A 222 -6.83 32.69 17.81
N ASN A 223 -5.69 32.38 17.18
CA ASN A 223 -4.60 33.32 16.93
C ASN A 223 -4.24 33.36 15.45
N GLU A 224 -3.80 34.53 15.00
CA GLU A 224 -3.21 34.74 13.69
C GLU A 224 -1.76 35.22 13.80
N LEU A 225 -1.02 35.06 12.71
CA LEU A 225 0.24 35.73 12.46
C LEU A 225 -0.03 37.06 11.78
N VAL A 226 0.58 38.12 12.31
CA VAL A 226 0.45 39.47 11.79
C VAL A 226 1.82 39.97 11.40
N TYR A 227 1.92 40.35 10.14
CA TYR A 227 3.11 40.91 9.57
C TYR A 227 3.06 42.41 9.76
N GLN A 228 4.06 42.96 10.43
CA GLN A 228 4.12 44.38 10.72
C GLN A 228 5.36 45.01 10.11
N THR A 229 5.20 46.22 9.60
CA THR A 229 6.32 47.06 9.17
C THR A 229 6.21 48.44 9.81
N ARG A 230 7.30 49.19 9.78
CA ARG A 230 7.32 50.61 10.17
C ARG A 230 8.16 51.41 9.17
N THR A 231 7.95 52.71 9.10
CA THR A 231 8.67 53.56 8.15
C THR A 231 10.09 53.91 8.61
N SER A 232 10.34 53.93 9.91
CA SER A 232 11.65 54.18 10.54
C SER A 232 11.74 53.53 11.93
N SER A 233 12.92 53.56 12.56
CA SER A 233 13.16 52.96 13.89
C SER A 233 12.31 53.52 15.03
N THR A 234 11.73 54.71 14.86
CA THR A 234 10.88 55.40 15.84
C THR A 234 9.40 55.43 15.46
N ALA A 235 9.06 55.02 14.24
CA ALA A 235 7.68 54.99 13.77
C ALA A 235 6.88 53.86 14.42
N ALA A 236 5.56 54.05 14.51
CA ALA A 236 4.63 53.02 14.96
C ALA A 236 4.62 51.82 14.00
N TRP A 237 4.44 50.63 14.56
CA TRP A 237 4.25 49.41 13.78
C TRP A 237 2.86 49.39 13.15
N GLN A 238 2.79 49.04 11.88
CA GLN A 238 1.56 48.92 11.11
C GLN A 238 1.44 47.53 10.52
N ASP A 239 0.24 46.96 10.58
CA ASP A 239 -0.09 45.69 9.95
C ASP A 239 -0.04 45.83 8.43
N VAL A 240 0.57 44.86 7.78
CA VAL A 240 0.70 44.82 6.33
C VAL A 240 0.48 43.39 5.82
N THR A 241 0.33 43.23 4.51
CA THR A 241 0.31 41.92 3.87
C THR A 241 1.70 41.27 3.92
N LYS A 242 1.75 39.94 3.82
CA LYS A 242 3.02 39.20 3.72
C LYS A 242 3.93 39.73 2.61
N ALA A 243 3.37 40.04 1.44
CA ALA A 243 4.14 40.56 0.30
C ALA A 243 4.82 41.91 0.63
N THR A 244 4.10 42.83 1.28
CA THR A 244 4.67 44.12 1.72
C THR A 244 5.73 43.92 2.81
N TYR A 245 5.52 42.98 3.72
CA TYR A 245 6.50 42.61 4.75
C TYR A 245 7.80 42.06 4.14
N ASP A 246 7.69 41.16 3.17
CA ASP A 246 8.85 40.54 2.51
C ASP A 246 9.66 41.57 1.70
N GLY A 247 8.98 42.53 1.07
CA GLY A 247 9.60 43.62 0.33
C GLY A 247 10.21 44.74 1.20
N LYS A 248 9.98 44.74 2.52
CA LYS A 248 10.46 45.81 3.39
C LYS A 248 11.97 45.74 3.63
N THR A 249 12.63 46.86 3.33
CA THR A 249 14.02 47.15 3.70
C THR A 249 14.06 48.47 4.50
N PRO A 250 14.88 48.59 5.56
CA PRO A 250 15.72 47.56 6.17
C PRO A 250 14.89 46.48 6.90
N THR A 251 15.48 45.30 7.10
CA THR A 251 14.82 44.17 7.78
C THR A 251 14.60 44.42 9.28
N THR A 252 15.23 45.43 9.86
CA THR A 252 14.99 45.89 11.23
C THR A 252 13.66 46.62 11.41
N ASP A 253 13.03 47.02 10.31
CA ASP A 253 11.74 47.72 10.29
C ASP A 253 10.59 46.82 9.86
N ARG A 254 10.76 45.51 10.04
CA ARG A 254 9.72 44.51 9.93
C ARG A 254 9.77 43.54 11.11
N ARG A 255 8.61 43.09 11.57
CA ARG A 255 8.49 42.03 12.59
C ARG A 255 7.26 41.17 12.35
N ILE A 256 7.28 39.96 12.88
CA ILE A 256 6.12 39.05 12.90
C ILE A 256 5.68 38.95 14.35
N ILE A 257 4.40 39.15 14.60
CA ILE A 257 3.79 38.92 15.91
C ILE A 257 2.69 37.87 15.79
N LYS A 258 2.43 37.16 16.89
CA LYS A 258 1.25 36.32 17.07
C LYS A 258 0.28 37.08 17.95
N ARG A 259 -0.97 37.24 17.53
CA ARG A 259 -2.02 37.87 18.34
C ARG A 259 -3.34 37.09 18.25
N PRO A 260 -4.23 37.22 19.25
CA PRO A 260 -5.60 36.75 19.13
C PRO A 260 -6.28 37.42 17.92
N ILE A 261 -7.14 36.68 17.24
CA ILE A 261 -7.97 37.23 16.16
C ILE A 261 -8.93 38.24 16.78
N GLN A 262 -8.76 39.53 16.44
CA GLN A 262 -9.06 40.60 17.40
C GLN A 262 -10.23 41.54 17.08
N THR A 263 -11.05 41.38 16.02
CA THR A 263 -12.05 42.43 15.73
C THR A 263 -13.52 42.00 15.79
N GLU A 264 -14.33 42.86 16.43
CA GLU A 264 -15.80 42.85 16.33
C GLU A 264 -16.25 42.94 14.86
N GLU A 265 -15.52 43.66 13.99
CA GLU A 265 -15.76 43.66 12.53
C GLU A 265 -15.39 42.33 11.85
N GLN A 266 -14.40 41.58 12.34
CA GLN A 266 -14.04 40.24 11.87
C GLN A 266 -15.02 39.16 12.36
N GLN A 267 -15.77 39.41 13.44
CA GLN A 267 -16.78 38.48 13.98
C GLN A 267 -18.23 38.80 13.55
N GLN A 268 -18.58 40.07 13.30
CA GLN A 268 -19.99 40.48 13.11
C GLN A 268 -20.56 40.29 11.70
N THR A 269 -19.75 39.99 10.67
CA THR A 269 -20.26 39.90 9.28
C THR A 269 -20.57 38.47 8.79
N GLY A 270 -20.60 37.48 9.68
CA GLY A 270 -20.96 36.10 9.35
C GLY A 270 -19.89 35.37 8.53
N GLY A 271 -19.55 34.15 8.95
CA GLY A 271 -18.59 33.28 8.27
C GLY A 271 -17.45 32.82 9.16
N GLU A 272 -17.06 31.56 9.01
CA GLU A 272 -15.97 30.94 9.74
C GLU A 272 -14.61 31.57 9.37
N ILE A 273 -13.76 31.84 10.36
CA ILE A 273 -12.43 32.42 10.16
C ILE A 273 -11.41 31.30 9.96
N TRP A 274 -10.66 31.40 8.86
CA TRP A 274 -9.61 30.47 8.47
C TRP A 274 -8.25 31.14 8.54
N LEU A 275 -7.18 30.35 8.53
CA LEU A 275 -5.82 30.86 8.39
C LEU A 275 -5.30 30.55 6.98
N ASP A 276 -4.70 31.52 6.30
CA ASP A 276 -4.01 31.25 5.02
C ASP A 276 -2.70 30.46 5.23
N ALA A 277 -1.99 30.21 4.13
CA ALA A 277 -0.66 29.58 4.16
C ALA A 277 0.39 30.40 4.94
N ASN A 278 0.13 31.68 5.21
CA ASN A 278 1.01 32.58 5.98
C ASN A 278 0.56 32.74 7.44
N GLY A 279 -0.51 32.06 7.85
CA GLY A 279 -1.10 32.16 9.18
C GLY A 279 -1.91 33.44 9.43
N GLN A 280 -2.24 34.24 8.41
CA GLN A 280 -3.09 35.42 8.54
C GLN A 280 -4.57 35.01 8.55
N ALA A 281 -5.41 35.69 9.33
CA ALA A 281 -6.83 35.43 9.31
C ALA A 281 -7.43 35.82 7.96
N VAL A 282 -8.14 34.88 7.35
CA VAL A 282 -8.87 35.06 6.09
C VAL A 282 -10.30 34.62 6.27
N ARG A 283 -11.19 35.32 5.59
CA ARG A 283 -12.56 34.86 5.39
C ARG A 283 -12.62 34.08 4.11
N VAL A 284 -13.09 32.85 4.16
CA VAL A 284 -13.44 32.14 2.93
C VAL A 284 -14.88 32.50 2.58
N PRO A 285 -15.14 33.08 1.39
CA PRO A 285 -16.40 33.79 1.15
C PRO A 285 -17.67 32.95 1.09
N VAL A 286 -17.61 31.62 1.22
CA VAL A 286 -18.72 30.66 1.46
C VAL A 286 -18.21 29.26 1.12
N LEU A 287 -18.59 28.27 1.92
CA LEU A 287 -18.41 26.86 1.58
C LEU A 287 -19.45 26.48 0.50
N THR A 288 -19.06 26.44 -0.77
CA THR A 288 -20.03 26.28 -1.87
C THR A 288 -20.41 24.82 -2.09
N GLY A 289 -21.71 24.54 -2.12
CA GLY A 289 -22.26 23.26 -2.54
C GLY A 289 -22.34 23.05 -4.06
N THR A 290 -21.84 23.99 -4.85
CA THR A 290 -21.89 23.90 -6.31
C THR A 290 -20.53 23.45 -6.85
N GLN A 291 -20.56 22.68 -7.93
CA GLN A 291 -19.37 22.36 -8.70
C GLN A 291 -18.61 23.66 -9.04
N PHE A 292 -17.31 23.67 -8.76
CA PHE A 292 -16.45 24.84 -9.00
C PHE A 292 -16.09 25.00 -10.47
N GLY A 293 -15.95 23.87 -11.17
CA GLY A 293 -15.63 23.83 -12.59
C GLY A 293 -15.40 22.41 -13.07
N THR A 294 -14.76 22.28 -14.22
CA THR A 294 -14.24 21.01 -14.74
C THR A 294 -12.75 21.16 -15.01
N GLY A 295 -11.99 20.08 -14.89
CA GLY A 295 -10.55 20.12 -15.11
C GLY A 295 -9.94 18.78 -15.47
N THR A 296 -8.66 18.83 -15.82
CA THR A 296 -7.82 17.70 -16.22
C THR A 296 -6.55 17.64 -15.36
N MET A 297 -5.97 16.45 -15.27
CA MET A 297 -4.78 16.09 -14.51
C MET A 297 -4.13 14.88 -15.19
N THR A 298 -2.81 14.80 -15.11
CA THR A 298 -2.02 13.67 -15.62
C THR A 298 -1.54 12.83 -14.44
N ALA A 299 -1.60 11.50 -14.55
CA ALA A 299 -1.05 10.61 -13.53
C ALA A 299 0.43 10.94 -13.26
N GLY A 300 0.81 10.97 -11.98
CA GLY A 300 2.14 11.38 -11.53
C GLY A 300 2.36 12.90 -11.46
N SER A 301 1.39 13.73 -11.87
CA SER A 301 1.48 15.20 -11.80
C SER A 301 0.59 15.78 -10.70
N ALA A 302 1.11 16.80 -10.01
CA ALA A 302 0.37 17.63 -9.06
C ALA A 302 -0.46 18.73 -9.74
N THR A 303 -0.32 18.94 -11.05
CA THR A 303 -0.96 20.06 -11.75
C THR A 303 -2.41 19.74 -12.11
N LEU A 304 -3.32 20.58 -11.62
CA LEU A 304 -4.72 20.63 -12.01
C LEU A 304 -4.96 21.79 -12.97
N THR A 305 -5.45 21.48 -14.17
CA THR A 305 -5.81 22.46 -15.19
C THR A 305 -7.32 22.52 -15.34
N LEU A 306 -7.93 23.67 -15.08
CA LEU A 306 -9.36 23.89 -15.26
C LEU A 306 -9.70 24.17 -16.72
N SER A 307 -10.74 23.51 -17.21
CA SER A 307 -11.44 23.83 -18.46
C SER A 307 -12.59 24.80 -18.26
N THR A 308 -13.20 24.79 -17.06
CA THR A 308 -14.21 25.77 -16.63
C THR A 308 -13.97 26.14 -15.16
N GLY A 309 -14.46 27.31 -14.73
CA GLY A 309 -14.14 27.88 -13.42
C GLY A 309 -12.87 28.74 -13.45
N SER A 310 -12.56 29.43 -12.34
CA SER A 310 -11.39 30.30 -12.23
C SER A 310 -10.82 30.29 -10.81
N PHE A 311 -9.54 29.97 -10.68
CA PHE A 311 -8.79 30.14 -9.45
C PHE A 311 -8.56 31.62 -9.12
N ASP A 312 -8.52 31.92 -7.82
CA ASP A 312 -8.16 33.21 -7.23
C ASP A 312 -6.99 32.95 -6.29
N SER A 313 -5.82 33.50 -6.60
CA SER A 313 -4.57 33.26 -5.84
C SER A 313 -4.62 33.80 -4.41
N THR A 314 -5.57 34.69 -4.10
CA THR A 314 -5.76 35.23 -2.75
C THR A 314 -6.72 34.41 -1.90
N LYS A 315 -7.61 33.63 -2.53
CA LYS A 315 -8.70 32.92 -1.84
C LYS A 315 -8.55 31.41 -1.82
N HIS A 316 -7.95 30.83 -2.86
CA HIS A 316 -8.02 29.38 -3.07
C HIS A 316 -6.73 28.64 -2.68
N VAL A 317 -5.63 29.35 -2.39
CA VAL A 317 -4.43 28.71 -1.84
C VAL A 317 -4.74 28.11 -0.47
N GLY A 318 -4.37 26.85 -0.26
CA GLY A 318 -4.67 26.09 0.96
C GLY A 318 -6.06 25.47 1.00
N ALA A 319 -6.96 25.84 0.08
CA ALA A 319 -8.30 25.28 0.03
C ALA A 319 -8.27 23.79 -0.35
N LEU A 320 -9.19 23.00 0.20
CA LEU A 320 -9.37 21.62 -0.21
C LEU A 320 -10.12 21.56 -1.53
N VAL A 321 -9.53 20.87 -2.50
CA VAL A 321 -10.10 20.56 -3.80
C VAL A 321 -10.39 19.07 -3.91
N ARG A 322 -11.50 18.74 -4.61
CA ARG A 322 -11.85 17.37 -4.97
C ARG A 322 -11.92 17.26 -6.49
N VAL A 323 -11.14 16.35 -7.06
CA VAL A 323 -11.06 16.14 -8.52
C VAL A 323 -11.58 14.73 -8.83
N ILE A 324 -12.74 14.66 -9.48
CA ILE A 324 -13.37 13.37 -9.82
C ILE A 324 -12.51 12.64 -10.86
N GLY A 325 -12.16 11.39 -10.59
CA GLY A 325 -11.42 10.55 -11.54
C GLY A 325 -9.89 10.65 -11.47
N ALA A 326 -9.33 11.67 -10.80
CA ALA A 326 -7.88 11.85 -10.71
C ALA A 326 -7.22 11.01 -9.60
N GLY A 327 -8.02 10.49 -8.67
CA GLY A 327 -7.58 9.63 -7.59
C GLY A 327 -7.32 8.20 -8.07
N PRO A 328 -6.73 7.35 -7.22
CA PRO A 328 -6.30 6.02 -7.66
C PRO A 328 -7.46 5.17 -8.16
N ARG A 329 -7.21 4.53 -9.31
CA ARG A 329 -8.19 3.74 -10.06
C ARG A 329 -9.43 4.55 -10.45
N GLY A 330 -9.26 5.82 -10.80
CA GLY A 330 -10.37 6.68 -11.23
C GLY A 330 -11.29 7.13 -10.10
N LYS A 331 -10.86 7.05 -8.84
CA LYS A 331 -11.61 7.60 -7.71
C LYS A 331 -11.45 9.13 -7.62
N THR A 332 -12.16 9.75 -6.69
CA THR A 332 -11.96 11.17 -6.37
C THR A 332 -10.59 11.37 -5.71
N LEU A 333 -9.81 12.32 -6.22
CA LEU A 333 -8.62 12.84 -5.55
C LEU A 333 -9.05 13.95 -4.59
N GLU A 334 -8.61 13.90 -3.33
CA GLU A 334 -8.86 14.96 -2.35
C GLU A 334 -7.52 15.54 -1.91
N ALA A 335 -7.29 16.82 -2.22
CA ALA A 335 -5.97 17.43 -2.09
C ALA A 335 -6.08 18.88 -1.63
N ARG A 336 -5.06 19.37 -0.93
CA ARG A 336 -4.88 20.80 -0.70
C ARG A 336 -4.33 21.47 -1.96
N ILE A 337 -4.83 22.66 -2.31
CA ILE A 337 -4.18 23.53 -3.29
C ILE A 337 -2.91 24.12 -2.65
N GLN A 338 -1.74 23.73 -3.14
CA GLN A 338 -0.45 24.22 -2.63
C GLN A 338 -0.11 25.60 -3.16
N SER A 339 -0.35 25.83 -4.46
CA SER A 339 -0.12 27.12 -5.11
C SER A 339 -1.00 27.26 -6.34
N ILE A 340 -1.18 28.50 -6.80
CA ILE A 340 -1.97 28.83 -7.99
C ILE A 340 -1.03 29.52 -8.98
N ALA A 341 -0.84 28.89 -10.14
CA ALA A 341 0.03 29.40 -11.18
C ALA A 341 -0.70 30.40 -12.09
N SER A 342 -2.00 30.18 -12.33
CA SER A 342 -2.86 31.07 -13.09
C SER A 342 -4.33 30.87 -12.69
N SER A 343 -5.24 31.67 -13.24
CA SER A 343 -6.69 31.47 -13.07
C SER A 343 -7.19 30.09 -13.51
N SER A 344 -6.45 29.35 -14.34
CA SER A 344 -6.84 28.03 -14.82
C SER A 344 -5.90 26.91 -14.37
N SER A 345 -4.86 27.20 -13.59
CA SER A 345 -3.85 26.21 -13.21
C SER A 345 -3.44 26.32 -11.74
N ALA A 346 -3.50 25.21 -11.04
CA ALA A 346 -3.09 25.08 -9.65
C ALA A 346 -2.21 23.85 -9.44
N THR A 347 -1.25 23.95 -8.52
CA THR A 347 -0.46 22.82 -8.03
C THR A 347 -1.08 22.29 -6.76
N LEU A 348 -1.37 20.99 -6.73
CA LEU A 348 -1.94 20.29 -5.58
C LEU A 348 -0.83 19.70 -4.70
N ALA A 349 -1.11 19.49 -3.42
CA ALA A 349 -0.14 18.90 -2.49
C ALA A 349 0.15 17.41 -2.76
N ILE A 350 -0.66 16.75 -3.60
CA ILE A 350 -0.49 15.35 -3.99
C ILE A 350 -0.64 15.19 -5.50
N ASN A 351 0.06 14.21 -6.05
CA ASN A 351 -0.02 13.88 -7.47
C ASN A 351 -1.31 13.11 -7.79
N ALA A 352 -1.87 13.33 -8.97
CA ALA A 352 -2.93 12.47 -9.48
C ALA A 352 -2.41 11.04 -9.65
N SER A 353 -3.21 10.05 -9.26
CA SER A 353 -2.91 8.64 -9.48
C SER A 353 -3.50 8.10 -10.77
N THR A 354 -4.40 8.85 -11.42
CA THR A 354 -5.05 8.46 -12.66
C THR A 354 -5.18 9.68 -13.56
N THR A 355 -4.84 9.51 -14.84
CA THR A 355 -4.97 10.58 -15.84
C THR A 355 -6.44 10.79 -16.18
N ILE A 356 -6.88 12.05 -16.14
CA ILE A 356 -8.19 12.50 -16.63
C ILE A 356 -7.98 13.38 -17.86
N SER A 357 -7.99 12.76 -19.04
CA SER A 357 -7.79 13.44 -20.33
C SER A 357 -9.03 14.22 -20.78
N THR A 358 -10.23 13.77 -20.41
CA THR A 358 -11.49 14.50 -20.59
C THR A 358 -11.82 15.24 -19.30
N ALA A 359 -12.12 16.54 -19.40
CA ALA A 359 -12.40 17.38 -18.24
C ALA A 359 -13.50 16.78 -17.35
N LYS A 360 -13.18 16.59 -16.07
CA LYS A 360 -14.08 16.04 -15.04
C LYS A 360 -14.46 17.10 -14.00
N PRO A 361 -15.58 16.93 -13.28
CA PRO A 361 -15.98 17.87 -12.23
C PRO A 361 -14.88 18.08 -11.19
N VAL A 362 -14.67 19.35 -10.87
CA VAL A 362 -13.81 19.83 -9.80
C VAL A 362 -14.68 20.55 -8.79
N TRP A 363 -14.48 20.21 -7.52
CA TRP A 363 -15.18 20.84 -6.40
C TRP A 363 -14.17 21.56 -5.54
N LEU A 364 -14.43 22.83 -5.28
CA LEU A 364 -13.66 23.63 -4.34
C LEU A 364 -14.53 23.84 -3.13
N SER A 365 -14.03 23.40 -2.00
CA SER A 365 -14.83 23.41 -0.79
C SER A 365 -14.90 24.75 -0.09
N GLY A 366 -13.83 25.54 -0.19
CA GLY A 366 -13.59 26.69 0.67
C GLY A 366 -13.04 26.37 2.07
N VAL A 367 -12.87 25.10 2.46
CA VAL A 367 -12.16 24.78 3.71
C VAL A 367 -10.67 24.90 3.47
N ILE A 368 -9.97 25.70 4.27
CA ILE A 368 -8.50 25.73 4.26
C ILE A 368 -7.99 24.63 5.17
N VAL A 369 -7.14 23.75 4.64
CA VAL A 369 -6.62 22.60 5.38
C VAL A 369 -5.10 22.59 5.41
N ASN A 370 -4.55 21.95 6.43
CA ASN A 370 -3.17 21.47 6.43
C ASN A 370 -3.17 19.95 6.23
N GLN A 371 -2.16 19.47 5.51
CA GLN A 371 -1.92 18.05 5.30
C GLN A 371 -0.77 17.61 6.21
N PHE A 372 -0.99 16.54 6.94
CA PHE A 372 0.01 15.94 7.83
C PHE A 372 0.17 14.46 7.50
N ILE A 373 1.41 14.01 7.43
CA ILE A 373 1.78 12.59 7.43
C ILE A 373 2.23 12.31 8.87
N LEU A 374 1.62 11.33 9.51
CA LEU A 374 1.86 11.06 10.94
C LEU A 374 2.93 9.99 11.14
N GLU A 375 3.11 9.14 10.14
CA GLU A 375 4.06 8.04 10.12
C GLU A 375 5.28 8.35 9.25
N ASP A 376 6.40 7.68 9.50
CA ASP A 376 7.65 7.92 8.78
C ASP A 376 7.58 7.36 7.35
N LEU A 377 8.11 8.12 6.38
CA LEU A 377 8.31 7.63 5.01
C LEU A 377 9.64 6.87 4.92
N ALA A 378 9.63 5.65 4.40
CA ALA A 378 10.83 4.82 4.26
C ALA A 378 10.97 4.17 2.89
N ASP A 379 12.21 3.85 2.50
CA ASP A 379 12.47 3.11 1.27
C ASP A 379 12.14 1.63 1.45
N TRP A 380 11.27 1.12 0.58
CA TRP A 380 10.78 -0.26 0.61
C TRP A 380 11.40 -1.12 -0.50
N SER A 381 12.46 -0.65 -1.16
CA SER A 381 13.12 -1.36 -2.27
C SER A 381 13.56 -2.78 -1.92
N ALA A 382 13.91 -3.05 -0.65
CA ALA A 382 14.31 -4.36 -0.14
C ALA A 382 13.19 -5.18 0.51
N VAL A 383 11.99 -4.60 0.70
CA VAL A 383 10.85 -5.30 1.30
C VAL A 383 10.32 -6.33 0.30
N PRO A 384 10.26 -7.63 0.64
CA PRO A 384 9.66 -8.60 -0.25
C PRO A 384 8.17 -8.30 -0.42
N LEU A 385 7.66 -8.26 -1.65
CA LEU A 385 6.25 -7.97 -1.90
C LEU A 385 5.63 -9.09 -2.74
N PRO A 386 4.40 -9.53 -2.44
CA PRO A 386 3.78 -10.63 -3.16
C PRO A 386 3.39 -10.18 -4.57
N ASN A 387 4.20 -10.53 -5.56
CA ASN A 387 3.96 -10.24 -6.98
C ASN A 387 3.66 -11.49 -7.80
N ASN A 388 3.06 -12.49 -7.14
CA ASN A 388 2.84 -13.83 -7.67
C ASN A 388 1.68 -13.92 -8.68
N GLN A 389 1.61 -13.02 -9.66
CA GLN A 389 0.73 -13.26 -10.80
C GLN A 389 1.15 -14.59 -11.47
N PRO A 390 0.17 -15.41 -11.91
CA PRO A 390 0.46 -16.65 -12.63
C PRO A 390 1.27 -16.39 -13.90
#